data_AF-A0AA37KWK8-F1
#
_entry.id   AF-A0AA37KWK8-F1
#
_cell.length_a   1.000
_cell.length_b   1.000
_cell.length_c   1.000
_cell.angle_alpha   90.00
_cell.angle_beta   90.00
_cell.angle_gamma   90.00
#
_symmetry.space_group_name_H-M   'P 1'
#
loop_
_entity.id
_entity.type
_entity.pdbx_description
1 polymer ?
#
loop_
_entity_poly.entity_id
_entity_poly.type
_entity_poly.pdbx_seq_one_letter_code
_entity_poly.pdbx_strand_id
1 'polypeptide(L)'
;MKIFKPLLGAAVCALAVFAANAQVHRCTDAAGKTVYADVPCAANQTGELLERPKSADEITRERAQAAGAIERKHQDRMAERDEQEFQRRQRAEASSVAQNGTSVSSADTPACRSAQKELEFVSSIRTLSQDEKRMRTNAAIAQVNASCGSNTPLMQEPPKIITTPVPTIASCDAGFCYDTAGAIYRKSGPDVLTGPTGRTCSRAGTGWNCQ
;
A
#
# COMPACT_ATOMS: atom_id res chain seq x y z
N MET A 1 47.71 -39.24 36.41
CA MET A 1 47.21 -38.38 37.51
C MET A 1 48.16 -37.22 37.74
N LYS A 2 47.75 -36.00 37.38
CA LYS A 2 48.23 -34.71 37.91
C LYS A 2 47.21 -33.65 37.50
N ILE A 3 46.51 -33.14 38.49
CA ILE A 3 45.32 -32.28 38.38
C ILE A 3 45.82 -30.84 38.19
N PHE A 4 45.58 -30.24 37.03
CA PHE A 4 45.75 -28.80 36.84
C PHE A 4 44.41 -28.10 37.15
N LYS A 5 44.40 -27.31 38.23
CA LYS A 5 43.33 -26.37 38.59
C LYS A 5 43.41 -25.14 37.66
N PRO A 6 42.35 -24.79 36.91
CA PRO A 6 42.24 -23.43 36.40
C PRO A 6 41.81 -22.52 37.55
N LEU A 7 42.70 -21.58 37.85
CA LEU A 7 42.50 -20.54 38.84
C LEU A 7 41.31 -19.67 38.42
N LEU A 8 40.39 -19.50 39.37
CA LEU A 8 39.31 -18.53 39.39
C LEU A 8 39.87 -17.13 39.06
N GLY A 9 39.55 -16.61 37.88
CA GLY A 9 39.85 -15.24 37.45
C GLY A 9 38.55 -14.52 37.12
N ALA A 10 37.61 -14.48 38.06
CA ALA A 10 36.37 -13.73 37.92
C ALA A 10 36.69 -12.23 37.99
N ALA A 11 36.83 -11.60 36.83
CA ALA A 11 36.80 -10.15 36.71
C ALA A 11 35.39 -9.67 37.08
N VAL A 12 35.21 -9.28 38.34
CA VAL A 12 34.01 -8.60 38.83
C VAL A 12 34.01 -7.20 38.23
N CYS A 13 33.40 -7.04 37.06
CA CYS A 13 32.93 -5.73 36.59
C CYS A 13 31.77 -5.31 37.51
N ALA A 14 32.10 -4.59 38.58
CA ALA A 14 31.12 -3.88 39.38
C ALA A 14 30.40 -2.88 38.46
N LEU A 15 29.15 -3.20 38.11
CA LEU A 15 28.20 -2.27 37.50
C LEU A 15 27.97 -1.13 38.51
N ALA A 16 28.75 -0.07 38.41
CA ALA A 16 28.38 1.21 39.00
C ALA A 16 27.13 1.70 38.26
N VAL A 17 25.96 1.38 38.82
CA VAL A 17 24.69 1.96 38.40
C VAL A 17 24.76 3.43 38.78
N PHE A 18 25.19 4.28 37.85
CA PHE A 18 25.03 5.72 37.99
C PHE A 18 23.53 5.98 38.12
N ALA A 19 23.10 6.44 39.29
CA ALA A 19 21.74 6.89 39.51
C ALA A 19 21.50 8.10 38.58
N ALA A 20 20.85 7.86 37.45
CA ALA A 20 20.40 8.91 36.56
C ALA A 20 19.23 9.64 37.25
N ASN A 21 19.50 10.80 37.82
CA ASN A 21 18.48 11.68 38.38
C ASN A 21 17.77 12.40 37.23
N ALA A 22 16.71 11.80 36.69
CA ALA A 22 15.90 12.39 35.63
C ALA A 22 14.79 13.29 36.18
N GLN A 23 15.12 14.18 37.12
CA GLN A 23 14.17 15.17 37.65
C GLN A 23 14.26 16.45 36.84
N VAL A 24 13.12 16.98 36.38
CA VAL A 24 13.09 18.24 35.62
C VAL A 24 12.71 19.39 36.55
N HIS A 25 13.59 20.38 36.63
CA HIS A 25 13.40 21.61 37.37
C HIS A 25 12.98 22.73 36.42
N ARG A 26 11.96 23.50 36.81
CA ARG A 26 11.59 24.77 36.17
C ARG A 26 12.35 25.89 36.87
N CYS A 27 13.32 26.47 36.18
CA CYS A 27 14.16 27.55 36.70
C CYS A 27 13.73 28.89 36.08
N THR A 28 13.39 29.87 36.92
CA THR A 28 13.05 31.23 36.47
C THR A 28 14.10 32.22 36.95
N ASP A 29 14.68 32.99 36.02
CA ASP A 29 15.68 34.01 36.31
C ASP A 29 15.06 35.34 36.76
N ALA A 30 15.91 36.28 37.22
CA ALA A 30 15.48 37.60 37.69
C ALA A 30 14.85 38.47 36.58
N ALA A 31 15.08 38.14 35.31
CA ALA A 31 14.46 38.80 34.16
C ALA A 31 13.11 38.17 33.77
N GLY A 32 12.67 37.12 34.48
CA GLY A 32 11.42 36.40 34.23
C GLY A 32 11.52 35.31 33.14
N LYS A 33 12.72 35.01 32.62
CA LYS A 33 12.91 33.92 31.65
C LYS A 33 12.90 32.59 32.36
N THR A 34 12.10 31.65 31.84
CA THR A 34 11.99 30.29 32.36
C THR A 34 12.79 29.31 31.49
N VAL A 35 13.60 28.47 32.12
CA VAL A 35 14.39 27.40 31.50
C VAL A 35 14.13 26.10 32.25
N TYR A 36 13.99 24.99 31.52
CA TYR A 36 13.85 23.67 32.09
C TYR A 36 15.21 22.97 32.11
N ALA A 37 15.61 22.48 33.27
CA ALA A 37 16.90 21.84 33.47
C ALA A 37 16.73 20.49 34.17
N ASP A 38 17.62 19.55 33.87
CA ASP A 38 17.77 18.25 34.53
C ASP A 38 18.69 18.32 35.77
N VAL A 39 19.19 19.52 36.08
CA VAL A 39 19.98 19.83 37.27
C VAL A 39 19.27 20.88 38.13
N PRO A 40 19.55 20.92 39.44
CA PRO A 40 19.01 21.97 40.31
C PRO A 40 19.31 23.37 39.79
N CYS A 41 18.34 24.28 39.92
CA CYS A 41 18.49 25.66 39.48
C CYS A 41 19.65 26.37 40.17
N ALA A 42 20.29 27.30 39.47
CA ALA A 42 21.39 28.08 40.04
C ALA A 42 20.91 28.92 41.24
N ALA A 43 21.81 29.25 42.18
CA ALA A 43 21.46 29.93 43.43
C ALA A 43 20.77 31.31 43.24
N ASN A 44 20.90 31.92 42.06
CA ASN A 44 20.27 33.19 41.68
C ASN A 44 18.95 33.02 40.90
N GLN A 45 18.43 31.79 40.81
CA GLN A 45 17.19 31.45 40.12
C GLN A 45 16.18 30.89 41.13
N THR A 46 14.90 31.10 40.83
CA THR A 46 13.81 30.40 41.55
C THR A 46 13.56 29.08 40.87
N GLY A 47 13.61 27.98 41.63
CA GLY A 47 13.44 26.62 41.12
C GLY A 47 12.20 25.95 41.66
N GLU A 48 11.38 25.39 40.78
CA GLU A 48 10.25 24.53 41.12
C GLU A 48 10.45 23.16 40.48
N LEU A 49 10.31 22.10 41.27
CA LEU A 49 10.34 20.73 40.75
C LEU A 49 9.01 20.44 40.04
N LEU A 50 9.06 20.09 38.75
CA LEU A 50 7.83 19.88 37.96
C LEU A 50 7.08 18.62 38.38
N GLU A 51 7.80 17.55 38.73
CA GLU A 51 7.22 16.28 39.12
C GLU A 51 7.93 15.74 40.35
N ARG A 52 7.14 15.30 41.35
CA ARG A 52 7.71 14.69 42.56
C ARG A 52 8.46 13.40 42.19
N PRO A 53 9.56 13.07 42.89
CA PRO A 53 10.14 11.75 42.75
C PRO A 53 9.11 10.70 43.18
N LYS A 54 8.93 9.65 42.36
CA LYS A 54 8.13 8.49 42.74
C LYS A 54 8.78 7.79 43.93
N SER A 55 7.98 7.35 44.89
CA SER A 55 8.50 6.57 46.02
C SER A 55 8.93 5.18 45.55
N ALA A 56 9.82 4.52 46.31
CA ALA A 56 10.27 3.17 46.00
C ALA A 56 9.10 2.17 45.90
N ASP A 57 8.07 2.32 46.75
CA ASP A 57 6.87 1.49 46.72
C ASP A 57 5.99 1.74 45.49
N GLU A 58 5.93 2.98 45.01
CA GLU A 58 5.20 3.33 43.78
C GLU A 58 5.88 2.72 42.56
N ILE A 59 7.21 2.86 42.47
CA ILE A 59 8.02 2.25 41.41
C ILE A 59 7.85 0.73 41.41
N THR A 60 7.89 0.10 42.59
CA THR A 60 7.75 -1.36 42.71
C THR A 60 6.37 -1.83 42.28
N ARG A 61 5.30 -1.12 42.67
CA ARG A 61 3.94 -1.43 42.25
C ARG A 61 3.75 -1.27 40.74
N GLU A 62 4.25 -0.18 40.17
CA GLU A 62 4.17 0.06 38.72
C GLU A 62 4.90 -1.03 37.92
N ARG A 63 6.10 -1.43 38.37
CA ARG A 63 6.85 -2.54 37.76
C ARG A 63 6.10 -3.87 37.84
N ALA A 64 5.48 -4.17 38.97
CA ALA A 64 4.68 -5.39 39.13
C ALA A 64 3.45 -5.39 38.22
N GLN A 65 2.77 -4.25 38.09
CA GLN A 65 1.63 -4.08 37.18
C GLN A 65 2.06 -4.22 35.70
N ALA A 66 3.18 -3.60 35.33
CA ALA A 66 3.74 -3.69 33.98
C ALA A 66 4.14 -5.14 33.64
N ALA A 67 4.80 -5.85 34.56
CA ALA A 67 5.15 -7.25 34.38
C ALA A 67 3.90 -8.13 34.19
N GLY A 68 2.85 -7.91 35.00
CA GLY A 68 1.58 -8.63 34.85
C GLY A 68 0.86 -8.33 33.52
N ALA A 69 0.95 -7.10 33.01
CA ALA A 69 0.37 -6.74 31.71
C ALA A 69 1.14 -7.37 30.53
N ILE A 70 2.47 -7.42 30.62
CA ILE A 70 3.32 -8.08 29.63
C ILE A 70 3.01 -9.57 29.58
N GLU A 71 2.91 -10.23 30.74
CA GLU A 71 2.59 -11.66 30.83
C GLU A 71 1.26 -12.00 30.13
N ARG A 72 0.19 -11.24 30.42
CA ARG A 72 -1.11 -11.42 29.73
C ARG A 72 -0.98 -11.30 28.21
N LYS A 73 -0.27 -10.27 27.74
CA LYS A 73 -0.02 -10.07 26.30
C LYS A 73 0.79 -11.22 25.68
N HIS A 74 1.69 -11.86 26.42
CA HIS A 74 2.39 -13.05 25.93
C HIS A 74 1.47 -14.26 25.84
N GLN A 75 0.62 -14.49 26.84
CA GLN A 75 -0.36 -15.57 26.83
C GLN A 75 -1.36 -15.43 25.68
N ASP A 76 -1.92 -14.23 25.48
CA ASP A 76 -2.86 -13.95 24.39
C ASP A 76 -2.22 -14.23 23.03
N ARG A 77 -0.99 -13.76 22.81
CA ARG A 77 -0.27 -14.00 21.55
C ARG A 77 0.09 -15.46 21.31
N MET A 78 0.30 -16.25 22.35
CA MET A 78 0.52 -17.69 22.22
C MET A 78 -0.77 -18.39 21.82
N ALA A 79 -1.89 -18.07 22.48
CA ALA A 79 -3.20 -18.62 22.13
C ALA A 79 -3.60 -18.28 20.69
N GLU A 80 -3.39 -17.03 20.25
CA GLU A 80 -3.63 -16.62 18.86
C GLU A 80 -2.78 -17.41 17.86
N ARG A 81 -1.50 -17.69 18.18
CA ARG A 81 -0.62 -18.49 17.32
C ARG A 81 -1.09 -19.94 17.25
N ASP A 82 -1.44 -20.53 18.37
CA ASP A 82 -1.93 -21.91 18.43
C ASP A 82 -3.22 -22.06 17.63
N GLU A 83 -4.14 -21.09 17.73
CA GLU A 83 -5.36 -21.08 16.93
C GLU A 83 -5.06 -20.96 15.43
N GLN A 84 -4.16 -20.05 15.04
CA GLN A 84 -3.74 -19.91 13.65
C GLN A 84 -3.10 -21.20 13.11
N GLU A 85 -2.27 -21.87 13.91
CA GLU A 85 -1.67 -23.15 13.52
C GLU A 85 -2.72 -24.25 13.35
N PHE A 86 -3.69 -24.32 14.26
CA PHE A 86 -4.79 -25.26 14.17
C PHE A 86 -5.64 -25.03 12.92
N GLN A 87 -6.02 -23.77 12.65
CA GLN A 87 -6.75 -23.41 11.43
C GLN A 87 -5.95 -23.73 10.15
N ARG A 88 -4.63 -23.49 10.15
CA ARG A 88 -3.76 -23.87 9.02
C ARG A 88 -3.71 -25.37 8.81
N ARG A 89 -3.63 -26.18 9.87
CA ARG A 89 -3.67 -27.64 9.79
C ARG A 89 -5.00 -28.13 9.22
N GLN A 90 -6.12 -27.64 9.73
CA GLN A 90 -7.45 -28.00 9.19
C GLN A 90 -7.58 -27.67 7.71
N ARG A 91 -7.10 -26.49 7.28
CA ARG A 91 -7.13 -26.11 5.86
C ARG A 91 -6.24 -27.02 5.00
N ALA A 92 -5.07 -27.40 5.51
CA ALA A 92 -4.18 -28.32 4.82
C ALA A 92 -4.79 -29.72 4.69
N GLU A 93 -5.40 -30.24 5.76
CA GLU A 93 -6.11 -31.52 5.77
C GLU A 93 -7.29 -31.50 4.79
N ALA A 94 -8.15 -30.47 4.84
CA ALA A 94 -9.25 -30.31 3.88
C ALA A 94 -8.77 -30.25 2.42
N SER A 95 -7.62 -29.60 2.17
CA SER A 95 -7.00 -29.56 0.84
C SER A 95 -6.46 -30.93 0.41
N SER A 96 -5.91 -31.72 1.35
CA SER A 96 -5.39 -33.07 1.06
C SER A 96 -6.52 -34.08 0.80
N VAL A 97 -7.66 -33.97 1.50
CA VAL A 97 -8.85 -34.80 1.25
C VAL A 97 -9.46 -34.46 -0.11
N ALA A 98 -9.44 -33.19 -0.52
CA ALA A 98 -9.87 -32.77 -1.86
C ALA A 98 -8.96 -33.31 -3.00
N GLN A 99 -7.68 -33.59 -2.72
CA GLN A 99 -6.74 -34.15 -3.72
C GLN A 99 -6.81 -35.67 -3.83
N ASN A 100 -7.21 -36.38 -2.76
CA ASN A 100 -7.31 -37.85 -2.74
C ASN A 100 -8.74 -38.40 -2.99
N GLY A 101 -9.74 -37.51 -3.12
CA GLY A 101 -11.08 -37.90 -3.53
C GLY A 101 -11.13 -38.16 -5.04
N THR A 102 -11.60 -39.36 -5.43
CA THR A 102 -12.09 -39.70 -6.77
C THR A 102 -12.68 -38.49 -7.48
N SER A 103 -12.27 -38.24 -8.73
CA SER A 103 -12.65 -37.09 -9.56
C SER A 103 -14.18 -36.89 -9.64
N VAL A 104 -14.76 -36.27 -8.61
CA VAL A 104 -16.05 -35.60 -8.73
C VAL A 104 -15.77 -34.42 -9.64
N SER A 105 -16.40 -34.42 -10.80
CA SER A 105 -16.31 -33.30 -11.74
C SER A 105 -16.47 -32.00 -10.94
N SER A 106 -15.44 -31.15 -10.95
CA SER A 106 -15.42 -29.89 -10.19
C SER A 106 -16.64 -29.00 -10.51
N ALA A 107 -17.24 -29.23 -11.68
CA ALA A 107 -18.48 -28.62 -12.14
C ALA A 107 -19.71 -28.92 -11.25
N ASP A 108 -19.78 -30.09 -10.59
CA ASP A 108 -20.96 -30.52 -9.83
C ASP A 108 -20.96 -30.07 -8.36
N THR A 109 -19.86 -29.45 -7.94
CA THR A 109 -19.73 -28.94 -6.58
C THR A 109 -20.73 -27.79 -6.31
N PRO A 110 -21.29 -27.68 -5.10
CA PRO A 110 -22.11 -26.53 -4.70
C PRO A 110 -21.37 -25.19 -4.89
N ALA A 111 -20.05 -25.20 -4.67
CA ALA A 111 -19.17 -24.05 -4.89
C ALA A 111 -19.19 -23.59 -6.35
N CYS A 112 -18.98 -24.49 -7.31
CA CYS A 112 -19.05 -24.14 -8.73
C CYS A 112 -20.44 -23.60 -9.13
N ARG A 113 -21.52 -24.24 -8.66
CA ARG A 113 -22.89 -23.76 -8.92
C ARG A 113 -23.14 -22.35 -8.39
N SER A 114 -22.63 -22.01 -7.20
CA SER A 114 -22.72 -20.65 -6.68
C SER A 114 -21.91 -19.64 -7.49
N ALA A 115 -20.69 -20.02 -7.93
CA ALA A 115 -19.83 -19.15 -8.74
C ALA A 115 -20.45 -18.86 -10.11
N GLN A 116 -21.10 -19.85 -10.74
CA GLN A 116 -21.80 -19.66 -12.02
C GLN A 116 -22.98 -18.70 -11.89
N LYS A 117 -23.78 -18.81 -10.82
CA LYS A 117 -24.90 -17.89 -10.56
C LYS A 117 -24.43 -16.45 -10.35
N GLU A 118 -23.32 -16.25 -9.65
CA GLU A 118 -22.74 -14.93 -9.46
C GLU A 118 -22.26 -14.32 -10.79
N LEU A 119 -21.59 -15.12 -11.63
CA LEU A 119 -21.19 -14.67 -12.96
C LEU A 119 -22.40 -14.28 -13.82
N GLU A 120 -23.46 -15.08 -13.80
CA GLU A 120 -24.72 -14.77 -14.50
C GLU A 120 -25.31 -13.45 -13.98
N PHE A 121 -25.42 -13.29 -12.66
CA PHE A 121 -25.93 -12.09 -12.03
C PHE A 121 -25.13 -10.85 -12.45
N VAL A 122 -23.81 -10.86 -12.26
CA VAL A 122 -22.93 -9.73 -12.59
C VAL A 122 -22.98 -9.39 -14.08
N SER A 123 -23.02 -10.40 -14.96
CA SER A 123 -23.09 -10.18 -16.41
C SER A 123 -24.43 -9.56 -16.84
N SER A 124 -25.50 -9.85 -16.10
CA SER A 124 -26.86 -9.35 -16.37
C SER A 124 -27.05 -7.87 -15.99
N ILE A 125 -26.18 -7.30 -15.15
CA ILE A 125 -26.31 -5.91 -14.72
C ILE A 125 -26.07 -4.97 -15.91
N ARG A 126 -27.10 -4.17 -16.25
CA ARG A 126 -27.08 -3.21 -17.37
C ARG A 126 -26.81 -1.77 -16.94
N THR A 127 -26.89 -1.48 -15.66
CA THR A 127 -26.75 -0.13 -15.10
C THR A 127 -25.30 0.29 -14.83
N LEU A 128 -24.34 -0.63 -14.99
CA LEU A 128 -22.93 -0.37 -14.72
C LEU A 128 -22.24 0.28 -15.93
N SER A 129 -21.24 1.12 -15.63
CA SER A 129 -20.28 1.55 -16.64
C SER A 129 -19.50 0.35 -17.20
N GLN A 130 -18.96 0.48 -18.42
CA GLN A 130 -18.21 -0.62 -19.05
C GLN A 130 -16.99 -1.07 -18.24
N ASP A 131 -16.28 -0.12 -17.62
CA ASP A 131 -15.12 -0.42 -16.79
C ASP A 131 -15.51 -1.17 -15.51
N GLU A 132 -16.56 -0.74 -14.83
CA GLU A 132 -17.05 -1.40 -13.62
C GLU A 132 -17.62 -2.78 -13.93
N LYS A 133 -18.35 -2.91 -15.04
CA LYS A 133 -18.84 -4.21 -15.53
C LYS A 133 -17.67 -5.16 -15.81
N ARG A 134 -16.60 -4.69 -16.46
CA ARG A 134 -15.39 -5.48 -16.71
C ARG A 134 -14.76 -5.96 -15.40
N MET A 135 -14.55 -5.07 -14.44
CA MET A 135 -13.93 -5.42 -13.16
C MET A 135 -14.73 -6.49 -12.42
N ARG A 136 -16.04 -6.29 -12.29
CA ARG A 136 -16.92 -7.25 -11.59
C ARG A 136 -17.01 -8.58 -12.34
N THR A 137 -17.14 -8.55 -13.65
CA THR A 137 -17.19 -9.77 -14.48
C THR A 137 -15.88 -10.55 -14.39
N ASN A 138 -14.73 -9.87 -14.41
CA ASN A 138 -13.42 -10.52 -14.26
C ASN A 138 -13.25 -11.15 -12.87
N ALA A 139 -13.73 -10.50 -11.81
CA ALA A 139 -13.75 -11.10 -10.47
C ALA A 139 -14.62 -12.37 -10.42
N ALA A 140 -15.82 -12.33 -11.02
CA ALA A 140 -16.70 -13.48 -11.11
C ALA A 140 -16.11 -14.63 -11.96
N ILE A 141 -15.45 -14.31 -13.09
CA ILE A 141 -14.73 -15.29 -13.90
C ILE A 141 -13.61 -15.96 -13.09
N ALA A 142 -12.83 -15.19 -12.34
CA ALA A 142 -11.77 -15.73 -11.49
C ALA A 142 -12.33 -16.70 -10.42
N GLN A 143 -13.48 -16.37 -9.85
CA GLN A 143 -14.18 -17.25 -8.89
C GLN A 143 -14.69 -18.54 -9.55
N VAL A 144 -15.22 -18.46 -10.77
CA VAL A 144 -15.61 -19.64 -11.56
C VAL A 144 -14.40 -20.51 -11.89
N ASN A 145 -13.28 -19.93 -12.32
CA ASN A 145 -12.04 -20.67 -12.58
C ASN A 145 -11.53 -21.37 -11.32
N ALA A 146 -11.55 -20.70 -10.17
CA ALA A 146 -11.12 -21.29 -8.90
C ALA A 146 -12.07 -22.40 -8.38
N SER A 147 -13.38 -22.24 -8.56
CA SER A 147 -14.39 -23.15 -7.99
C SER A 147 -14.74 -24.33 -8.90
N CYS A 148 -14.72 -24.10 -10.21
CA CYS A 148 -15.09 -25.07 -11.23
C CYS A 148 -13.87 -25.72 -11.91
N GLY A 149 -12.65 -25.22 -11.67
CA GLY A 149 -11.43 -25.69 -12.36
C GLY A 149 -11.41 -25.33 -13.85
N SER A 150 -12.13 -24.29 -14.26
CA SER A 150 -12.16 -23.82 -15.64
C SER A 150 -11.02 -22.84 -15.94
N ASN A 151 -10.78 -22.59 -17.23
CA ASN A 151 -9.82 -21.59 -17.72
C ASN A 151 -10.52 -20.54 -18.61
N THR A 152 -11.61 -19.98 -18.10
CA THR A 152 -12.35 -18.93 -18.81
C THR A 152 -11.48 -17.67 -18.89
N PRO A 153 -11.25 -17.10 -20.08
CA PRO A 153 -10.42 -15.92 -20.25
C PRO A 153 -11.10 -14.68 -19.65
N LEU A 154 -10.29 -13.80 -19.06
CA LEU A 154 -10.76 -12.52 -18.54
C LEU A 154 -11.10 -11.55 -19.68
N MET A 155 -12.12 -10.72 -19.48
CA MET A 155 -12.46 -9.64 -20.38
C MET A 155 -11.30 -8.64 -20.47
N GLN A 156 -10.84 -8.41 -21.70
CA GLN A 156 -9.80 -7.43 -22.02
C GLN A 156 -10.38 -6.02 -22.08
N GLU A 157 -9.55 -5.01 -21.85
CA GLU A 157 -9.93 -3.63 -22.11
C GLU A 157 -10.16 -3.45 -23.62
N PRO A 158 -11.29 -2.84 -24.04
CA PRO A 158 -11.50 -2.52 -25.44
C PRO A 158 -10.33 -1.67 -25.98
N PRO A 159 -9.83 -1.94 -27.20
CA PRO A 159 -8.77 -1.12 -27.76
C PRO A 159 -9.25 0.33 -27.85
N LYS A 160 -8.49 1.24 -27.23
CA LYS A 160 -8.72 2.67 -27.38
C LYS A 160 -8.33 3.04 -28.81
N ILE A 161 -9.33 3.36 -29.64
CA ILE A 161 -9.07 3.91 -30.97
C ILE A 161 -8.55 5.33 -30.74
N ILE A 162 -7.24 5.51 -30.85
CA ILE A 162 -6.62 6.84 -30.88
C ILE A 162 -6.95 7.42 -32.25
N THR A 163 -8.09 8.10 -32.37
CA THR A 163 -8.35 8.96 -33.52
C THR A 163 -7.43 10.16 -33.41
N THR A 164 -6.38 10.22 -34.22
CA THR A 164 -5.63 11.46 -34.42
C THR A 164 -6.61 12.53 -34.93
N PRO A 165 -6.72 13.69 -34.29
CA PRO A 165 -7.58 14.75 -34.80
C PRO A 165 -7.12 15.12 -36.21
N VAL A 166 -8.05 15.21 -37.16
CA VAL A 166 -7.75 15.68 -38.51
C VAL A 166 -7.23 17.12 -38.37
N PRO A 167 -6.05 17.44 -38.92
CA PRO A 167 -5.49 18.77 -38.77
C PRO A 167 -6.35 19.80 -39.51
N THR A 168 -6.78 20.83 -38.78
CA THR A 168 -7.55 21.95 -39.34
C THR A 168 -6.60 23.11 -39.62
N ILE A 169 -6.45 23.49 -40.88
CA ILE A 169 -5.63 24.63 -41.28
C ILE A 169 -6.29 25.92 -40.78
N ALA A 170 -5.57 26.67 -39.94
CA ALA A 170 -6.05 27.90 -39.29
C ALA A 170 -5.75 29.15 -40.11
N SER A 171 -4.58 29.23 -40.74
CA SER A 171 -4.15 30.41 -41.52
C SER A 171 -3.19 30.04 -42.65
N CYS A 172 -3.13 30.89 -43.68
CA CYS A 172 -2.26 30.71 -44.85
C CYS A 172 -1.65 32.03 -45.31
N ASP A 173 -0.34 32.05 -45.50
CA ASP A 173 0.43 33.12 -46.11
C ASP A 173 0.73 32.83 -47.60
N ALA A 174 1.56 33.64 -48.25
CA ALA A 174 1.92 33.48 -49.66
C ALA A 174 2.55 32.12 -50.00
N GLY A 175 3.36 31.55 -49.09
CA GLY A 175 4.08 30.28 -49.32
C GLY A 175 3.75 29.13 -48.37
N PHE A 176 3.16 29.42 -47.21
CA PHE A 176 2.95 28.43 -46.14
C PHE A 176 1.56 28.55 -45.53
N CYS A 177 1.09 27.47 -44.91
CA CYS A 177 -0.13 27.42 -44.10
C CYS A 177 0.18 26.81 -42.74
N TYR A 178 -0.58 27.18 -41.73
CA TYR A 178 -0.41 26.71 -40.35
C TYR A 178 -1.70 26.07 -39.87
N ASP A 179 -1.62 24.95 -39.18
CA ASP A 179 -2.77 24.36 -38.47
C ASP A 179 -2.95 24.95 -37.07
N THR A 180 -4.06 24.58 -36.42
CA THR A 180 -4.37 25.00 -35.05
C THR A 180 -3.37 24.51 -34.00
N ALA A 181 -2.52 23.52 -34.34
CA ALA A 181 -1.45 23.01 -33.49
C ALA A 181 -0.09 23.68 -33.80
N GLY A 182 -0.02 24.59 -34.77
CA GLY A 182 1.19 25.30 -35.17
C GLY A 182 2.08 24.54 -36.17
N ALA A 183 1.61 23.44 -36.76
CA ALA A 183 2.37 22.72 -37.77
C ALA A 183 2.36 23.46 -39.11
N ILE A 184 3.49 23.43 -39.81
CA ILE A 184 3.73 24.21 -41.03
C ILE A 184 3.54 23.34 -42.26
N TYR A 185 2.71 23.80 -43.19
CA TYR A 185 2.42 23.18 -44.47
C TYR A 185 2.94 24.06 -45.59
N ARG A 186 3.70 23.50 -46.52
CA ARG A 186 4.21 24.22 -47.69
C ARG A 186 3.19 24.18 -48.82
N LYS A 187 2.96 25.31 -49.48
CA LYS A 187 2.14 25.35 -50.71
C LYS A 187 2.94 24.76 -51.87
N SER A 188 2.45 23.64 -52.41
CA SER A 188 3.04 22.96 -53.58
C SER A 188 2.26 23.25 -54.87
N GLY A 189 1.07 23.86 -54.75
CA GLY A 189 0.24 24.36 -55.85
C GLY A 189 -0.88 25.26 -55.31
N PRO A 190 -1.77 25.78 -56.18
CA PRO A 190 -2.89 26.63 -55.75
C PRO A 190 -3.87 25.91 -54.80
N ASP A 191 -4.01 24.60 -54.98
CA ASP A 191 -4.95 23.74 -54.26
C ASP A 191 -4.29 22.54 -53.58
N VAL A 192 -2.97 22.56 -53.41
CA VAL A 192 -2.20 21.46 -52.77
C VAL A 192 -1.23 21.99 -51.73
N LEU A 193 -1.34 21.47 -50.51
CA LEU A 193 -0.38 21.66 -49.42
C LEU A 193 0.41 20.38 -49.17
N THR A 194 1.63 20.53 -48.67
CA THR A 194 2.47 19.42 -48.22
C THR A 194 2.86 19.67 -46.77
N GLY A 195 2.39 18.79 -45.89
CA GLY A 195 2.61 18.88 -44.45
C GLY A 195 3.99 18.37 -44.01
N PRO A 196 4.33 18.53 -42.72
CA PRO A 196 5.65 18.20 -42.19
C PRO A 196 5.94 16.70 -42.17
N THR A 197 4.90 15.87 -42.18
CA THR A 197 4.99 14.40 -42.27
C THR A 197 5.00 13.89 -43.72
N GLY A 198 5.03 14.79 -44.71
CA GLY A 198 4.95 14.46 -46.14
C GLY A 198 3.54 14.20 -46.67
N ARG A 199 2.51 14.24 -45.80
CA ARG A 199 1.09 14.13 -46.22
C ARG A 199 0.67 15.34 -47.04
N THR A 200 -0.11 15.10 -48.09
CA THR A 200 -0.63 16.17 -48.95
C THR A 200 -2.07 16.49 -48.58
N CYS A 201 -2.38 17.79 -48.53
CA CYS A 201 -3.75 18.25 -48.35
C CYS A 201 -4.26 18.87 -49.65
N SER A 202 -5.49 18.57 -50.01
CA SER A 202 -6.17 19.18 -51.17
C SER A 202 -7.22 20.17 -50.71
N ARG A 203 -7.45 21.23 -51.49
CA ARG A 203 -8.54 22.18 -51.21
C ARG A 203 -9.90 21.50 -51.41
N ALA A 204 -10.78 21.62 -50.42
CA ALA A 204 -12.17 21.14 -50.48
C ALA A 204 -13.10 22.31 -50.09
N GLY A 205 -13.63 23.01 -51.10
CA GLY A 205 -14.42 24.23 -50.88
C GLY A 205 -13.57 25.36 -50.27
N THR A 206 -14.03 25.90 -49.15
CA THR A 206 -13.31 26.94 -48.39
C THR A 206 -12.26 26.36 -47.42
N GLY A 207 -12.25 25.05 -47.21
CA GLY A 207 -11.35 24.35 -46.29
C GLY A 207 -10.27 23.53 -46.98
N TRP A 208 -9.40 22.93 -46.16
CA TRP A 208 -8.36 21.98 -46.58
C TRP A 208 -8.69 20.59 -46.05
N ASN A 209 -8.61 19.58 -46.91
CA ASN A 209 -8.76 18.18 -46.52
C ASN A 209 -7.38 17.52 -46.55
N CYS A 210 -6.88 17.14 -45.38
CA CYS A 210 -5.59 16.50 -45.18
C CYS A 210 -5.81 15.02 -44.86
N GLN A 211 -5.38 14.13 -45.77
CA GLN A 211 -5.44 12.67 -45.60
C GLN A 211 -4.08 12.03 -45.42
#